data_AF-A0A7X5SD96-F1
#
_entry.id   AF-A0A7X5SD96-F1
#
_cell.length_a   1.000
_cell.length_b   1.000
_cell.length_c   1.000
_cell.angle_alpha   90.00
_cell.angle_beta   90.00
_cell.angle_gamma   90.00
#
_symmetry.space_group_name_H-M   'P 1'
#
loop_
_entity.id
_entity.type
_entity.pdbx_description
1 polymer ?
#
loop_
_entity_poly.entity_id
_entity_poly.type
_entity_poly.pdbx_seq_one_letter_code
_entity_poly.pdbx_strand_id
1 'polypeptide(L)' 'LLRCAGHRTALVGNIGQPLLEVLAPQPPPAYWAIELSSYQTGEVGRSGARPQLALVLNLFPEHLDWHGDEARYVRD' A
#
# COMPACT_ATOMS: atom_id res chain seq x y z
N LEU A 1 10.54 10.13 9.33
CA LEU A 1 11.84 9.62 8.85
C LEU A 1 12.24 10.24 7.51
N LEU A 2 11.67 9.82 6.37
CA LEU A 2 12.07 10.32 5.04
C LEU A 2 11.95 11.84 4.85
N ARG A 3 10.85 12.46 5.35
CA ARG A 3 10.72 13.94 5.37
C ARG A 3 11.80 14.61 6.22
N CYS A 4 12.14 14.02 7.36
CA CYS A 4 13.19 14.52 8.26
C CYS A 4 14.58 14.43 7.61
N ALA A 5 14.79 13.47 6.71
CA ALA A 5 15.99 13.34 5.90
C ALA A 5 16.02 14.31 4.69
N GLY A 6 15.06 15.24 4.60
CA GLY A 6 15.00 16.26 3.53
C GLY A 6 14.34 15.78 2.24
N HIS A 7 13.75 14.58 2.21
CA HIS A 7 13.08 14.09 1.00
C HIS A 7 11.62 14.53 0.93
N ARG A 8 11.16 14.81 -0.30
CA ARG A 8 9.74 15.00 -0.56
C ARG A 8 9.04 13.65 -0.59
N THR A 9 7.98 13.50 0.20
CA THR A 9 7.26 12.23 0.34
C THR A 9 5.76 12.42 0.16
N ALA A 10 5.09 11.40 -0.35
CA ALA A 10 3.64 11.28 -0.30
C ALA A 10 3.24 10.12 0.62
N LEU A 11 2.24 10.33 1.48
CA LEU A 11 1.57 9.27 2.25
C LEU A 11 0.19 9.07 1.64
N VAL A 12 -0.03 7.91 1.02
CA VAL A 12 -1.16 7.66 0.14
C VAL A 12 -1.66 6.22 0.29
N GLY A 13 -2.83 5.94 -0.28
CA GLY A 13 -3.41 4.59 -0.30
C GLY A 13 -4.63 4.51 0.61
N ASN A 14 -4.74 3.42 1.37
CA ASN A 14 -5.84 3.22 2.32
C ASN A 14 -5.79 4.19 3.51
N ILE A 15 -4.60 4.69 3.86
CA ILE A 15 -4.37 5.82 4.77
C ILE A 15 -3.72 6.99 4.02
N GLY A 16 -4.10 8.21 4.38
CA GLY A 16 -3.58 9.43 3.77
C GLY A 16 -4.44 9.89 2.60
N GLN A 17 -3.82 10.33 1.50
CA GLN A 17 -4.58 10.72 0.31
C GLN A 17 -4.89 9.50 -0.57
N PRO A 18 -6.11 9.38 -1.12
CA PRO A 18 -6.43 8.35 -2.11
C PRO A 18 -5.48 8.43 -3.31
N LEU A 19 -4.98 7.29 -3.79
CA LEU A 19 -3.99 7.23 -4.87
C LEU A 19 -4.47 7.94 -6.16
N LEU A 20 -5.79 7.90 -6.41
CA LEU A 20 -6.42 8.52 -7.58
C LEU A 20 -6.38 10.06 -7.56
N GLU A 21 -6.20 10.69 -6.40
CA GLU A 21 -6.08 12.14 -6.29
C GLU A 21 -4.68 12.66 -6.63
N VAL A 22 -3.71 11.75 -6.77
CA VAL A 22 -2.28 12.08 -6.88
C VAL A 22 -1.60 11.35 -8.04
N LEU A 23 -2.31 11.21 -9.17
CA LEU A 23 -1.79 10.50 -10.35
C LEU A 23 -0.63 11.22 -11.05
N ALA A 24 -0.59 12.56 -10.98
CA ALA A 24 0.43 13.38 -11.65
C ALA A 24 0.86 14.57 -10.78
N PRO A 25 1.42 14.33 -9.57
CA PRO A 25 1.82 15.42 -8.69
C PRO A 25 2.98 16.20 -9.30
N GLN A 26 2.95 17.51 -9.15
CA GLN A 26 4.02 18.39 -9.58
C GLN A 26 4.50 19.29 -8.43
N PRO A 27 5.81 19.29 -8.11
CA PRO A 27 6.81 18.29 -8.52
C PRO A 27 6.42 16.84 -8.08
N PRO A 28 7.08 15.79 -8.59
CA PRO A 28 6.88 14.45 -8.07
C PRO A 28 7.50 14.27 -6.67
N PRO A 29 6.91 13.46 -5.78
CA PRO A 29 7.57 12.97 -4.58
C PRO A 29 8.79 12.10 -4.92
N ALA A 30 9.83 12.19 -4.10
CA ALA A 30 10.98 11.28 -4.18
C ALA A 30 10.63 9.89 -3.62
N TYR A 31 9.75 9.84 -2.62
CA TYR A 31 9.28 8.59 -2.02
C TYR A 31 7.77 8.57 -1.86
N TRP A 32 7.19 7.41 -2.17
CA TRP A 32 5.78 7.12 -1.98
C TRP A 32 5.65 6.10 -0.86
N ALA A 33 5.09 6.52 0.28
CA ALA A 33 4.66 5.61 1.33
C ALA A 33 3.20 5.25 1.04
N ILE A 34 3.00 4.06 0.47
CA ILE A 34 1.69 3.55 0.09
C ILE A 34 1.25 2.53 1.14
N GLU A 35 0.18 2.83 1.87
CA GLU A 35 -0.46 1.87 2.75
C GLU A 35 -1.58 1.16 1.99
N LEU A 36 -1.61 -0.17 2.10
CA LEU A 36 -2.55 -1.03 1.40
C LEU A 36 -3.24 -1.94 2.41
N SER A 37 -4.57 -1.99 2.35
CA SER A 37 -5.33 -3.00 3.07
C SER A 37 -5.24 -4.36 2.37
N SER A 38 -5.64 -5.44 3.06
CA SER A 38 -5.71 -6.78 2.45
C SER A 38 -6.64 -6.82 1.23
N TYR A 39 -7.72 -6.03 1.26
CA TYR A 39 -8.66 -5.89 0.13
C TYR A 39 -8.01 -5.31 -1.12
N GLN A 40 -7.02 -4.43 -0.96
CA GLN A 40 -6.33 -3.76 -2.07
C GLN A 40 -5.08 -4.52 -2.52
N THR A 41 -4.40 -5.21 -1.61
CA THR A 41 -3.10 -5.83 -1.84
C THR A 41 -3.12 -6.84 -2.99
N GLY A 42 -4.13 -7.71 -3.02
CA GLY A 42 -4.30 -8.70 -4.09
C GLY A 42 -4.52 -8.06 -5.46
N GLU A 43 -5.30 -7.00 -5.54
CA GLU A 43 -5.53 -6.26 -6.80
C GLU A 43 -4.26 -5.54 -7.27
N VAL A 44 -3.52 -4.91 -6.35
CA VAL A 44 -2.22 -4.29 -6.68
C VAL A 44 -1.24 -5.34 -7.21
N GLY A 45 -1.16 -6.52 -6.58
CA GLY A 45 -0.34 -7.63 -7.07
C GLY A 45 -0.69 -8.06 -8.50
N ARG A 46 -2.01 -8.19 -8.78
CA ARG A 46 -2.55 -8.56 -10.10
C ARG A 46 -2.35 -7.48 -11.17
N SER A 47 -2.35 -6.20 -10.79
CA SER A 47 -2.14 -5.08 -11.72
C SER A 47 -0.76 -5.06 -12.38
N GLY A 48 0.20 -5.85 -11.87
CA GLY A 48 1.58 -5.83 -12.33
C GLY A 48 2.46 -4.77 -11.66
N ALA A 49 1.94 -4.01 -10.69
CA ALA A 49 2.73 -3.08 -9.89
C ALA A 49 3.90 -3.79 -9.19
N ARG A 50 5.08 -3.16 -9.18
CA ARG A 50 6.31 -3.68 -8.56
C ARG A 50 6.94 -2.59 -7.70
N PRO A 51 6.51 -2.43 -6.43
CA PRO A 51 7.14 -1.47 -5.54
C PRO A 51 8.61 -1.85 -5.32
N GLN A 52 9.48 -0.83 -5.16
CA GLN A 52 10.89 -1.06 -4.88
C GLN A 52 11.12 -1.71 -3.51
N LEU A 53 10.20 -1.48 -2.58
CA LEU A 53 10.18 -2.04 -1.23
C LEU A 53 8.74 -2.33 -0.83
N ALA A 54 8.49 -3.52 -0.30
CA ALA A 54 7.22 -3.90 0.31
C ALA A 54 7.48 -4.42 1.73
N LEU A 55 6.56 -4.12 2.65
CA LEU A 55 6.68 -4.48 4.05
C LEU A 55 5.35 -5.05 4.53
N VAL A 56 5.37 -6.28 5.03
CA VAL A 56 4.28 -6.86 5.83
C VAL A 56 4.72 -6.75 7.28
N LEU A 57 4.00 -5.99 8.09
CA LEU A 57 4.41 -5.72 9.48
C LEU A 57 4.14 -6.92 10.38
N ASN A 58 2.92 -7.44 10.33
CA ASN A 58 2.45 -8.61 11.06
C ASN A 58 1.43 -9.36 10.19
N LEU A 59 1.26 -10.65 10.42
CA LEU A 59 0.28 -11.47 9.70
C LEU A 59 -0.38 -12.44 10.68
N PHE A 60 -1.70 -12.30 10.84
CA PHE A 60 -2.54 -13.12 11.73
C PHE A 60 -3.98 -13.12 11.17
N PRO A 61 -4.85 -14.07 11.58
CA PRO A 61 -6.19 -14.16 11.01
C PRO A 61 -7.01 -12.88 11.23
N GLU A 62 -7.40 -12.23 10.13
CA GLU A 62 -8.21 -11.00 10.14
C GLU A 62 -9.08 -10.94 8.86
N HIS A 63 -10.23 -10.28 8.93
CA HIS A 63 -11.15 -10.11 7.78
C HIS A 63 -11.56 -11.43 7.08
N LEU A 64 -11.68 -12.51 7.85
CA LEU A 64 -12.03 -13.84 7.34
C LEU A 64 -13.45 -13.92 6.79
N ASP A 65 -14.34 -13.02 7.18
CA ASP A 65 -15.67 -12.85 6.58
C ASP A 65 -15.58 -12.44 5.10
N TRP A 66 -14.56 -11.67 4.72
CA TRP A 66 -14.29 -11.29 3.34
C TRP A 66 -13.42 -12.31 2.61
N HIS A 67 -12.31 -12.70 3.22
CA HIS A 67 -11.35 -13.63 2.61
C HIS A 67 -11.81 -15.09 2.68
N GLY A 68 -12.79 -15.44 3.51
CA GLY A 68 -13.32 -16.78 3.69
C GLY A 68 -12.54 -17.63 4.69
N ASP A 69 -11.21 -17.69 4.54
CA ASP A 69 -10.32 -18.39 5.48
C ASP A 69 -8.95 -17.70 5.59
N GLU A 70 -8.17 -18.11 6.60
CA GLU A 70 -6.84 -17.55 6.87
C GLU A 70 -5.86 -17.82 5.71
N ALA A 71 -5.93 -19.01 5.09
CA ALA A 71 -5.04 -19.36 3.99
C ALA A 71 -5.26 -18.44 2.77
N ARG A 72 -6.51 -18.05 2.51
CA ARG A 72 -6.87 -17.07 1.49
C ARG A 72 -6.45 -15.66 1.88
N TYR A 73 -6.61 -15.25 3.13
CA TYR A 73 -6.12 -13.96 3.62
C TYR A 73 -4.60 -13.82 3.45
N VAL A 74 -3.82 -14.87 3.76
CA VAL A 74 -2.35 -14.87 3.61
C VAL A 74 -1.91 -14.85 2.14
N ARG A 75 -2.70 -15.45 1.25
CA ARG A 75 -2.37 -15.56 -0.18
C ARG A 75 -2.74 -14.29 -0.97
N ASP A 76 -3.86 -13.68 -0.62
CA ASP A 76 -4.39 -12.48 -1.29
C ASP A 76 -3.53 -11.24 -0.97
#